data_AF-A0A941AWI3-F1
#
_entry.id   AF-A0A941AWI3-F1
#
_cell.length_a   1.000
_cell.length_b   1.000
_cell.length_c   1.000
_cell.angle_alpha   90.00
_cell.angle_beta   90.00
_cell.angle_gamma   90.00
#
_symmetry.space_group_name_H-M   'P 1'
#
loop_
_entity.id
_entity.type
_entity.pdbx_description
1 polymer ?
#
loop_
_entity_poly.entity_id
_entity_poly.type
_entity_poly.pdbx_seq_one_letter_code
_entity_poly.pdbx_strand_id
1 'polypeptide(L)' 'SGITTKKSGAESKSKKNLNLNAEAEKWKSLALMKIGHKIKVEKRQIIGGHPEVTKIVKGVIDDNLKIFSEDLMKQFRR' A
#
# COMPACT_ATOMS: atom_id res chain seq x y z
N SER A 1 5.41 14.98 9.09
CA SER A 1 3.95 14.87 8.85
C SER A 1 3.24 14.75 10.19
N GLY A 2 2.42 15.74 10.58
CA GLY A 2 1.65 15.75 11.83
C GLY A 2 0.17 16.07 11.60
N ILE A 3 -0.63 15.99 12.65
CA ILE A 3 -2.05 16.36 12.65
C ILE A 3 -2.16 17.87 12.42
N THR A 4 -2.93 18.27 11.41
CA THR A 4 -3.17 19.69 11.13
C THR A 4 -4.31 20.23 11.98
N THR A 5 -4.16 21.42 12.53
CA THR A 5 -5.20 22.08 13.34
C THR A 5 -5.91 23.16 12.54
N LYS A 6 -7.16 23.43 12.91
CA LYS A 6 -7.92 24.60 12.43
C LYS A 6 -7.38 25.86 13.11
N LYS A 7 -7.70 27.03 12.57
CA LYS A 7 -7.38 28.33 13.22
C LYS A 7 -7.92 28.44 14.66
N SER A 8 -8.97 27.70 14.99
CA SER A 8 -9.55 27.62 16.35
C SER A 8 -8.82 26.66 17.30
N GLY A 9 -7.66 26.09 16.90
CA GLY A 9 -6.88 25.14 17.70
C GLY A 9 -7.41 23.70 17.67
N ALA A 10 -8.67 23.48 17.32
CA ALA A 10 -9.24 22.14 17.16
C ALA A 10 -8.62 21.37 15.98
N GLU A 11 -8.52 20.05 16.08
CA GLU A 11 -8.02 19.21 14.99
C GLU A 11 -8.86 19.38 13.72
N SER A 12 -8.18 19.48 12.58
CA SER A 12 -8.85 19.54 11.29
C SER A 12 -9.46 18.18 10.96
N LYS A 13 -10.72 18.16 10.48
CA LYS A 13 -11.42 16.94 10.03
C LYS A 13 -10.96 16.48 8.62
N SER A 14 -9.71 16.75 8.26
CA SER A 14 -9.13 16.28 7.00
C SER A 14 -9.06 14.76 6.99
N LYS A 15 -9.27 14.14 5.82
CA LYS A 15 -9.15 12.69 5.62
C LYS A 15 -7.83 12.13 6.16
N LYS A 16 -6.74 12.91 6.05
CA LYS A 16 -5.43 12.56 6.59
C LYS A 16 -5.44 12.47 8.12
N ASN A 17 -6.00 13.47 8.80
CA ASN A 17 -6.06 13.49 10.26
C ASN A 17 -7.01 12.42 10.81
N LEU A 18 -8.13 12.18 10.13
CA LEU A 18 -9.05 11.10 10.48
C LEU A 18 -8.38 9.73 10.41
N ASN A 19 -7.62 9.47 9.34
CA ASN A 19 -6.87 8.21 9.19
C ASN A 19 -5.78 8.07 10.27
N LEU A 20 -5.04 9.15 10.56
CA LEU A 20 -4.01 9.16 11.62
C LEU A 20 -4.63 8.91 13.00
N ASN A 21 -5.79 9.48 13.29
CA ASN A 21 -6.50 9.27 14.54
C ASN A 21 -7.02 7.83 14.66
N ALA A 22 -7.61 7.28 13.59
CA ALA A 22 -8.09 5.91 13.58
C ALA A 22 -6.96 4.89 13.78
N GLU A 23 -5.80 5.14 13.17
CA GLU A 23 -4.62 4.30 13.37
C GLU A 23 -4.08 4.42 14.81
N ALA A 24 -4.01 5.65 15.35
CA ALA A 24 -3.61 5.88 16.74
C ALA A 24 -4.55 5.20 17.75
N GLU A 25 -5.86 5.25 17.53
CA GLU A 25 -6.86 4.55 18.35
C GLU A 25 -6.67 3.02 18.30
N LYS A 26 -6.35 2.48 17.12
CA LYS A 26 -6.07 1.05 16.95
C LYS A 26 -4.85 0.62 17.77
N TRP A 27 -3.76 1.39 17.70
CA TRP A 27 -2.56 1.11 18.50
C TRP A 27 -2.80 1.25 20.00
N LYS A 28 -3.55 2.27 20.42
CA LYS A 28 -3.95 2.46 21.82
C LYS A 28 -4.76 1.28 22.34
N SER A 29 -5.72 0.79 21.55
CA SER A 29 -6.51 -0.39 21.90
C SER A 29 -5.65 -1.63 22.07
N LEU A 30 -4.69 -1.85 21.16
CA LEU A 30 -3.73 -2.95 21.24
C LEU A 30 -2.81 -2.84 22.48
N ALA A 31 -2.35 -1.64 22.82
CA ALA A 31 -1.49 -1.41 23.98
C ALA A 31 -2.23 -1.60 25.32
N LEU A 32 -3.54 -1.31 25.35
CA LEU A 32 -4.39 -1.48 26.52
C LEU A 32 -4.99 -2.89 26.65
N MET A 33 -4.63 -3.82 25.77
CA MET A 33 -5.10 -5.21 25.88
C MET A 33 -4.62 -5.85 27.18
N LYS A 34 -5.52 -6.58 27.85
CA LYS A 34 -5.19 -7.30 29.08
C LYS A 34 -4.16 -8.39 28.82
N ILE A 35 -3.27 -8.60 29.79
CA ILE A 35 -2.30 -9.70 29.78
C ILE A 35 -3.05 -11.03 29.69
N GLY A 36 -2.65 -11.89 28.74
CA GLY A 36 -3.32 -13.16 28.44
C GLY A 36 -4.38 -13.10 27.34
N HIS A 37 -4.68 -11.91 26.79
CA HIS A 37 -5.53 -11.80 25.61
C HIS A 37 -4.83 -12.38 24.38
N LYS A 38 -5.53 -13.22 23.60
CA LYS A 38 -4.99 -13.85 22.38
C LYS A 38 -5.42 -13.06 21.16
N ILE A 39 -4.45 -12.49 20.45
CA ILE A 39 -4.70 -11.85 19.15
C ILE A 39 -4.68 -12.93 18.08
N LYS A 40 -5.75 -13.04 17.28
CA LYS A 40 -5.80 -13.92 16.11
C LYS A 40 -4.93 -13.32 15.01
N VAL A 41 -3.71 -13.83 14.86
CA VAL A 41 -2.86 -13.52 13.71
C VAL A 41 -3.30 -14.41 12.56
N GLU A 42 -3.96 -13.82 11.57
CA GLU A 42 -4.32 -14.53 10.35
C GLU A 42 -3.05 -15.10 9.69
N LYS A 43 -3.17 -16.29 9.09
CA LYS A 43 -2.05 -16.92 8.38
C LYS A 43 -1.57 -15.96 7.30
N ARG A 44 -0.25 -15.77 7.19
CA ARG A 44 0.34 -15.01 6.08
C ARG A 44 -0.16 -15.59 4.76
N GLN A 45 -0.93 -14.81 4.02
CA GLN A 45 -1.36 -15.18 2.67
C GLN A 45 -0.27 -14.75 1.71
N ILE A 46 0.20 -15.68 0.87
CA ILE A 46 1.09 -15.34 -0.25
C ILE A 46 0.19 -14.68 -1.31
N ILE A 47 0.41 -13.39 -1.54
CA ILE A 47 -0.40 -12.56 -2.47
C ILE A 47 -0.22 -13.03 -3.94
N GLY A 48 0.69 -13.97 -4.20
CA GLY A 48 1.10 -14.37 -5.55
C GLY A 48 0.00 -14.90 -6.47
N GLY A 49 -1.12 -15.39 -5.93
CA GLY A 49 -2.28 -15.85 -6.71
C GLY A 49 -3.38 -14.80 -6.89
N HIS A 50 -3.08 -13.51 -6.73
CA HIS A 50 -4.09 -12.44 -6.84
C HIS A 50 -4.17 -11.89 -8.28
N PRO A 51 -5.38 -11.67 -8.85
CA PRO A 51 -5.55 -11.20 -10.23
C PRO A 51 -4.85 -9.85 -10.51
N GLU A 52 -4.77 -8.98 -9.50
CA GLU A 52 -4.01 -7.73 -9.59
C GLU A 52 -2.51 -7.97 -9.87
N VAL A 53 -1.91 -8.97 -9.21
CA VAL A 53 -0.50 -9.30 -9.38
C VAL A 53 -0.24 -9.79 -10.79
N THR A 54 -1.11 -10.67 -11.32
CA THR A 54 -1.02 -11.13 -12.71
C THR A 54 -1.13 -9.98 -13.70
N LYS A 55 -2.04 -9.02 -13.46
CA LYS A 55 -2.21 -7.85 -14.33
C LYS A 55 -0.96 -6.97 -14.35
N ILE A 56 -0.38 -6.70 -13.18
CA ILE A 56 0.85 -5.90 -13.06
C ILE A 56 2.02 -6.60 -13.76
N VAL A 57 2.21 -7.89 -13.49
CA VAL A 57 3.29 -8.69 -14.11
C VAL A 57 3.14 -8.71 -15.63
N LYS A 58 1.92 -8.87 -16.14
CA LYS A 58 1.66 -8.84 -17.59
C LYS A 58 2.03 -7.49 -18.20
N GLY A 59 1.65 -6.37 -17.57
CA GLY A 59 2.00 -5.04 -18.07
C GLY A 59 3.52 -4.84 -18.17
N VAL A 60 4.27 -5.24 -17.15
CA VAL A 60 5.74 -5.15 -17.14
C VAL A 60 6.36 -6.01 -18.26
N ILE A 61 5.80 -7.20 -18.51
CA ILE A 61 6.26 -8.07 -19.60
C ILE A 61 6.00 -7.42 -20.96
N ASP A 62 4.80 -6.90 -21.19
CA ASP A 62 4.40 -6.27 -22.45
C ASP A 62 5.27 -5.04 -22.75
N ASP A 63 5.54 -4.19 -21.76
CA ASP A 63 6.40 -3.00 -21.90
C ASP A 63 7.84 -3.40 -22.27
N ASN A 64 8.39 -4.41 -21.60
CA ASN A 64 9.75 -4.89 -21.89
C ASN A 64 9.87 -5.54 -23.27
N LEU A 65 8.86 -6.29 -23.71
CA LEU A 65 8.81 -6.89 -25.04
C LEU A 65 8.79 -5.82 -26.14
N LYS A 66 8.06 -4.72 -25.91
CA LYS A 66 8.03 -3.60 -26.85
C LYS A 66 9.41 -2.97 -27.00
N ILE A 67 10.08 -2.65 -25.90
CA ILE A 67 11.43 -2.10 -25.90
C ILE A 67 12.39 -3.03 -26.63
N PHE A 68 12.35 -4.33 -26.31
CA PHE A 68 13.18 -5.33 -26.97
C PHE A 68 12.94 -5.38 -28.48
N SER A 69 11.69 -5.30 -28.92
CA SER A 69 11.34 -5.32 -30.35
C SER A 69 11.85 -4.08 -31.10
N GLU A 70 11.81 -2.90 -30.47
CA GLU A 70 12.30 -1.65 -31.04
C GLU A 70 13.83 -1.69 -31.20
N ASP A 71 14.54 -2.18 -30.19
CA ASP A 71 15.99 -2.37 -30.23
C ASP A 71 16.40 -3.39 -31.30
N LEU A 72 15.66 -4.50 -31.40
CA LEU A 72 15.89 -5.51 -32.42
C LEU A 72 15.73 -4.93 -33.83
N MET A 73 14.65 -4.17 -34.07
CA MET A 73 14.42 -3.53 -35.37
C MET A 73 15.48 -2.48 -35.72
N LYS A 74 16.04 -1.80 -34.73
CA LYS A 74 17.16 -0.87 -34.91
C LYS A 74 18.45 -1.59 -35.32
N GLN A 75 18.68 -2.79 -34.79
CA GLN A 75 19.84 -3.61 -35.14
C GLN A 75 19.80 -4.11 -36.59
N PHE A 76 18.61 -4.49 -37.09
CA PHE A 76 18.43 -4.97 -38.47
C PHE A 76 18.26 -3.87 -39.53
N ARG A 77 18.10 -2.60 -39.11
CA ARG A 77 18.07 -1.43 -40.03
C ARG A 77 19.48 -0.96 -40.42
N ARG A 78 20.54 -1.65 -39.98
CA ARG A 78 21.94 -1.32 -40.26
C ARG A 78 22.49 -2.12 -41.43
#